data_AF-M5FP86-F1
#
_entry.id   AF-M5FP86-F1
#
_cell.length_a   1.000
_cell.length_b   1.000
_cell.length_c   1.000
_cell.angle_alpha   90.00
_cell.angle_beta   90.00
_cell.angle_gamma   90.00
#
_symmetry.space_group_name_H-M   'P 1'
#
loop_
_entity.id
_entity.type
_entity.pdbx_description
1 polymer ?
#
loop_
_entity_poly.entity_id
_entity_poly.type
_entity_poly.pdbx_seq_one_letter_code
_entity_poly.pdbx_strand_id
1 'polypeptide(L)' 'LSHMKSIIMHAAWRTLLNCEFVEAYQHGIPMLCADRHQCHVYFWIFTYCADYPEKMLIATICTLGEMPCT' A
#
# COMPACT_ATOMS: atom_id res chain seq x y z
N LEU A 1 -16.02 16.76 -0.30
CA LEU A 1 -16.00 15.31 -0.66
C LEU A 1 -14.59 14.71 -0.71
N SER A 2 -13.58 15.43 -1.23
CA SER A 2 -12.17 14.96 -1.33
C SER A 2 -11.61 14.45 0.01
N HIS A 3 -11.82 15.20 1.10
CA HIS A 3 -11.31 14.83 2.43
C HIS A 3 -11.82 13.47 2.93
N MET A 4 -13.13 13.17 2.78
CA MET A 4 -13.68 11.88 3.22
C MET A 4 -13.11 10.70 2.42
N LYS A 5 -12.91 10.88 1.12
CA LYS A 5 -12.33 9.86 0.26
C LYS A 5 -10.85 9.61 0.58
N SER A 6 -10.07 10.65 0.86
CA SER A 6 -8.69 10.52 1.33
C SER A 6 -8.61 9.75 2.67
N ILE A 7 -9.49 10.08 3.63
CA ILE A 7 -9.56 9.34 4.91
C ILE A 7 -9.83 7.85 4.66
N ILE A 8 -10.78 7.51 3.79
CA ILE A 8 -11.09 6.11 3.46
C ILE A 8 -9.89 5.43 2.80
N MET A 9 -9.22 6.09 1.86
CA MET A 9 -8.02 5.55 1.20
C MET A 9 -6.91 5.27 2.22
N HIS A 10 -6.60 6.23 3.08
CA HIS A 10 -5.60 6.05 4.14
C HIS A 10 -5.99 4.99 5.17
N ALA A 11 -7.28 4.89 5.51
CA ALA A 11 -7.79 3.84 6.40
C ALA A 11 -7.64 2.44 5.76
N ALA A 12 -7.92 2.29 4.47
CA ALA A 12 -7.72 1.04 3.74
C ALA A 12 -6.24 0.62 3.74
N TRP A 13 -5.33 1.56 3.47
CA TRP A 13 -3.88 1.30 3.56
C TRP A 13 -3.44 0.89 4.95
N ARG A 14 -3.97 1.54 6.00
CA ARG A 14 -3.67 1.18 7.39
C ARG A 14 -4.13 -0.22 7.76
N THR A 15 -5.27 -0.67 7.22
CA THR A 15 -5.77 -2.03 7.41
C THR A 15 -4.91 -3.05 6.67
N LEU A 16 -4.46 -2.74 5.45
CA LEU A 16 -3.64 -3.62 4.64
C LEU A 16 -2.19 -3.73 5.15
N LEU A 17 -1.59 -2.61 5.55
CA LEU A 17 -0.23 -2.51 6.06
C LEU A 17 -0.21 -2.52 7.59
N ASN A 18 -0.83 -3.53 8.18
CA ASN A 18 -0.85 -3.72 9.63
C ASN A 18 0.51 -4.20 10.17
N CYS A 19 0.67 -4.24 11.50
CA CYS A 19 1.94 -4.65 12.11
C CYS A 19 2.36 -6.08 11.72
N GLU A 20 1.40 -7.01 11.62
CA GLU A 20 1.66 -8.39 11.19
C GLU A 20 2.19 -8.45 9.76
N PHE A 21 1.64 -7.62 8.86
CA PHE A 21 2.13 -7.50 7.49
C PHE A 21 3.56 -6.97 7.45
N VAL A 22 3.87 -5.95 8.27
CA VAL A 22 5.23 -5.39 8.34
C VAL A 22 6.23 -6.45 8.83
N GLU A 23 5.87 -7.21 9.86
CA GLU A 23 6.69 -8.31 10.38
C GLU A 23 6.89 -9.40 9.32
N ALA A 24 5.81 -9.83 8.67
CA ALA A 24 5.84 -10.78 7.57
C ALA A 24 6.63 -10.28 6.35
N TYR A 25 6.64 -8.97 6.10
CA TYR A 25 7.42 -8.36 5.02
C TYR A 25 8.92 -8.38 5.35
N GLN A 26 9.30 -8.14 6.60
CA GLN A 26 10.69 -8.11 7.06
C GLN A 26 11.29 -9.52 7.20
N HIS A 27 10.52 -10.46 7.72
CA HIS A 27 11.02 -11.80 8.08
C HIS A 27 10.55 -12.90 7.12
N GLY A 28 9.61 -12.60 6.23
CA GLY A 28 8.98 -13.55 5.35
C GLY A 28 7.91 -14.38 6.07
N ILE A 29 6.99 -14.97 5.30
CA ILE A 29 5.97 -15.88 5.83
C ILE A 29 6.46 -17.32 5.66
N PRO A 30 6.52 -18.12 6.75
CA PRO A 30 6.84 -19.54 6.64
C PRO A 30 5.72 -20.28 5.92
N MET A 31 6.08 -20.93 4.82
CA MET A 31 5.20 -21.78 4.03
C MET A 31 5.87 -23.14 3.84
N LEU A 32 5.06 -24.21 3.87
CA LEU A 32 5.51 -25.52 3.42
C LEU A 32 5.46 -25.54 1.90
N CYS A 33 6.63 -25.54 1.27
CA CYS A 33 6.73 -25.67 -0.19
C CYS A 33 6.36 -27.12 -0.62
N ALA A 34 6.02 -27.30 -1.90
CA ALA A 34 5.55 -28.59 -2.44
C ALA A 34 6.57 -29.73 -2.30
N ASP A 35 7.85 -29.38 -2.15
CA ASP A 35 8.98 -30.26 -1.91
C ASP A 35 9.16 -30.63 -0.41
N ARG A 36 8.21 -30.27 0.46
CA ARG A 36 8.19 -30.51 1.90
C ARG A 36 9.27 -29.77 2.69
N HIS A 37 9.98 -28.82 2.09
CA HIS A 37 10.85 -27.90 2.81
C HIS A 37 10.09 -26.67 3.28
N GLN A 38 10.48 -26.13 4.43
CA GLN A 38 10.01 -24.82 4.85
C GLN A 38 10.76 -23.74 4.08
N CYS A 39 10.00 -22.84 3.45
CA CYS A 39 10.48 -21.72 2.69
C CYS A 39 9.83 -20.44 3.24
N HIS A 40 10.59 -19.34 3.33
CA HIS A 40 10.02 -18.03 3.67
C HIS A 40 9.62 -17.32 2.38
N VAL A 41 8.32 -17.05 2.23
CA VAL A 41 7.78 -16.29 1.11
C VAL A 41 7.79 -14.81 1.47
N TYR A 42 8.37 -13.99 0.60
CA TYR A 42 8.41 -12.55 0.75
C TYR A 42 7.43 -11.88 -0.21
N PHE A 43 6.82 -10.80 0.24
CA PHE A 43 6.00 -9.96 -0.62
C PHE A 43 6.89 -9.05 -1.45
N TRP A 44 6.62 -8.96 -2.75
CA TRP A 44 7.22 -7.95 -3.61
C TRP A 44 6.18 -6.88 -3.92
N ILE A 45 6.22 -5.78 -3.18
CA ILE A 45 5.36 -4.63 -3.46
C ILE A 45 6.04 -3.79 -4.53
N PHE A 46 5.43 -3.74 -5.71
CA PHE A 46 5.82 -2.76 -6.74
C PHE A 46 5.18 -1.42 -6.40
N THR A 47 5.99 -0.50 -5.87
CA THR A 47 5.57 0.89 -5.73
C THR A 47 5.73 1.60 -7.06
N TYR A 48 4.62 1.82 -7.75
CA TYR A 48 4.61 2.74 -8.89
C TYR A 48 4.90 4.14 -8.36
N CYS A 49 6.09 4.66 -8.67
CA CYS A 49 6.50 6.01 -8.28
C CYS A 49 5.85 7.00 -9.24
N ALA A 50 4.51 7.08 -9.18
CA ALA A 50 3.72 8.06 -9.89
C ALA A 50 4.32 9.48 -9.76
N ASP A 51 4.26 10.27 -10.82
CA ASP A 51 4.60 11.68 -10.74
C ASP A 51 3.64 12.39 -9.77
N TYR A 52 4.09 13.50 -9.18
CA TYR A 52 3.37 14.24 -8.13
C TYR A 52 1.84 14.40 -8.35
N PRO A 53 1.34 14.80 -9.54
CA PRO A 53 -0.11 14.91 -9.77
C PRO A 53 -0.84 13.55 -9.68
N GLU A 54 -0.22 12.48 -10.15
CA GLU A 54 -0.80 11.15 -10.14
C GLU A 54 -0.84 10.56 -8.72
N LYS A 55 0.20 10.84 -7.90
CA LYS A 55 0.17 10.54 -6.45
C LYS A 55 -0.98 11.25 -5.74
N MET A 56 -1.22 12.51 -6.05
CA MET A 56 -2.31 13.30 -5.44
C MET A 56 -3.69 12.77 -5.80
N LEU A 57 -3.87 12.30 -7.03
CA LEU A 57 -5.11 11.68 -7.48
C LEU A 57 -5.35 10.32 -6.79
N ILE A 58 -4.33 9.47 -6.71
CA ILE A 58 -4.42 8.15 -6.06
C ILE A 58 -4.71 8.29 -4.57
N ALA A 59 -4.00 9.18 -3.87
CA ALA A 59 -4.23 9.46 -2.45
C ALA A 59 -5.54 10.23 -2.19
N THR A 60 -6.21 10.66 -3.27
CA THR A 60 -7.46 11.40 -3.23
C THR A 60 -7.37 12.71 -2.41
N ILE A 61 -6.18 13.31 -2.35
CA ILE A 61 -5.93 14.50 -1.53
C ILE A 61 -6.59 15.71 -2.19
N CYS A 62 -6.36 15.91 -3.49
CA CYS A 62 -6.94 16.98 -4.31
C CYS A 62 -7.74 16.41 -5.50
N THR A 63 -8.80 15.63 -5.22
CA THR A 63 -9.69 15.20 -6.31
C THR A 63 -10.49 16.38 -6.86
N LEU A 64 -10.37 16.64 -8.17
CA LEU A 64 -11.03 17.71 -8.92
C LEU A 64 -10.51 19.14 -8.66
N GLY A 65 -9.33 19.30 -8.07
CA GLY A 65 -8.67 20.60 -7.99
C GLY A 65 -8.07 20.99 -9.35
N GLU A 66 -8.18 22.26 -9.75
CA GLU A 66 -7.55 22.76 -10.99
C GLU A 66 -6.01 22.75 -10.92
N MET A 67 -5.44 22.71 -9.70
CA MET A 67 -4.00 22.59 -9.47
C MET A 67 -3.67 21.51 -8.44
N PRO A 68 -2.61 20.70 -8.68
CA PRO A 68 -2.17 19.63 -7.77
C PRO A 68 -1.45 20.15 -6.51
N CYS A 69 -1.00 21.40 -6.54
CA CYS A 69 -0.43 22.12 -5.39
C CYS A 69 -1.21 23.44 -5.29
N THR A 70 -1.94 23.66 -4.20
CA THR A 70 -2.22 25.03 -3.74
C THR A 70 -1.05 25.49 -2.88
#